data_AF-A0A966UTL4-F1
#
_entry.id   AF-A0A966UTL4-F1
#
_cell.length_a   1.000
_cell.length_b   1.000
_cell.length_c   1.000
_cell.angle_alpha   90.00
_cell.angle_beta   90.00
_cell.angle_gamma   90.00
#
_symmetry.space_group_name_H-M   'P 1'
#
loop_
_entity.id
_entity.type
_entity.pdbx_description
1 polymer ?
#
loop_
_entity_poly.entity_id
_entity_poly.type
_entity_poly.pdbx_seq_one_letter_code
_entity_poly.pdbx_strand_id
1 'polypeptide(L)'
;MPNFAIIENDIVLNTIVADSKAIAEEITGKTCVEFTIEPAESGGTYVDGIFLKKKPYPSWVLDEFNRWIAPLAYPEIDPENPKVYNWDETTTSWVVV
;
A
#
# COMPACT_ATOMS: atom_id res chain seq x y z
N MET A 1 3.47 -0.60 -25.37
CA MET A 1 4.47 0.03 -24.51
C MET A 1 4.20 -0.41 -23.08
N PRO A 2 5.21 -0.93 -22.36
CA PRO A 2 5.07 -1.36 -20.96
C PRO A 2 4.77 -0.20 -20.00
N ASN A 3 4.12 -0.51 -18.88
CA ASN A 3 3.91 0.43 -17.78
C ASN A 3 5.01 0.25 -16.73
N PHE A 4 5.48 1.35 -16.17
CA PHE A 4 6.49 1.37 -15.12
C PHE A 4 6.01 2.16 -13.91
N ALA A 5 6.19 1.56 -12.75
CA ALA A 5 6.01 2.21 -11.45
C ALA A 5 7.32 2.92 -11.09
N ILE A 6 7.23 4.19 -10.72
CA ILE A 6 8.35 4.98 -10.22
C ILE A 6 8.43 4.74 -8.71
N ILE A 7 9.54 4.20 -8.22
CA ILE A 7 9.71 3.81 -6.82
C ILE A 7 10.71 4.71 -6.10
N GLU A 8 10.36 5.12 -4.89
CA GLU A 8 11.26 5.82 -3.96
C GLU A 8 10.97 5.37 -2.53
N ASN A 9 11.99 4.85 -1.82
CA ASN A 9 11.86 4.32 -0.46
C ASN A 9 10.69 3.33 -0.32
N ASP A 10 10.61 2.36 -1.23
CA ASP A 10 9.54 1.34 -1.29
C ASP A 10 8.13 1.92 -1.55
N ILE A 11 7.99 3.20 -1.87
CA ILE A 11 6.72 3.83 -2.21
C ILE A 11 6.62 4.05 -3.72
N VAL A 12 5.47 3.69 -4.29
CA VAL A 12 5.11 4.02 -5.67
C VAL A 12 4.77 5.50 -5.72
N LEU A 13 5.62 6.30 -6.34
CA LEU A 13 5.40 7.74 -6.51
C LEU A 13 4.39 8.04 -7.61
N ASN A 14 4.52 7.37 -8.75
CA ASN A 14 3.64 7.53 -9.91
C ASN A 14 3.82 6.36 -10.88
N THR A 15 2.99 6.31 -11.93
CA THR A 15 3.14 5.38 -13.05
C THR A 15 3.36 6.11 -14.36
N ILE A 16 4.18 5.52 -15.23
CA ILE A 16 4.48 6.05 -16.57
C ILE A 16 4.48 4.93 -17.60
N VAL A 17 4.37 5.31 -18.87
CA VAL A 17 4.53 4.42 -20.01
C VAL A 17 5.83 4.79 -20.72
N ALA A 18 6.66 3.80 -21.03
CA ALA A 18 7.92 4.00 -21.75
C ALA A 18 8.23 2.79 -22.65
N ASP A 19 9.16 2.94 -23.59
CA ASP A 19 9.56 1.84 -24.48
C ASP A 19 10.43 0.80 -23.77
N SER A 20 11.15 1.20 -22.72
CA SER A 20 11.98 0.30 -21.91
C SER A 20 12.19 0.86 -20.50
N LYS A 21 12.59 -0.02 -19.58
CA LYS A 21 12.98 0.36 -18.22
C LYS A 21 14.09 1.41 -18.20
N ALA A 22 15.11 1.25 -19.06
CA ALA A 22 16.24 2.19 -19.10
C ALA A 22 15.79 3.62 -19.41
N ILE A 23 14.87 3.79 -20.36
CA ILE A 23 14.30 5.10 -20.72
C ILE A 23 13.46 5.66 -19.56
N ALA A 24 12.66 4.81 -18.90
CA ALA A 24 11.88 5.21 -17.73
C ALA A 24 12.78 5.74 -16.59
N GLU A 25 13.85 5.03 -16.27
CA GLU A 25 14.81 5.42 -15.22
C GLU A 25 15.62 6.66 -15.62
N GLU A 26 16.01 6.80 -16.90
CA GLU A 26 16.72 7.98 -17.42
C GLU A 26 15.87 9.25 -17.31
N ILE A 27 14.61 9.19 -17.72
CA ILE A 27 13.70 10.36 -17.71
C ILE A 27 13.32 10.75 -16.28
N THR A 28 13.10 9.76 -15.41
CA THR A 28 12.61 10.02 -14.05
C THR A 28 13.74 10.26 -13.04
N GLY A 29 14.95 9.78 -13.34
CA GLY A 29 16.07 9.75 -12.41
C GLY A 29 15.81 8.88 -11.18
N LYS A 30 14.89 7.91 -11.27
CA LYS A 30 14.45 7.06 -10.16
C LYS A 30 14.40 5.60 -10.58
N THR A 31 14.30 4.71 -9.60
CA THR A 31 14.09 3.28 -9.85
C THR A 31 12.73 3.06 -10.48
N CYS A 32 12.69 2.29 -11.57
CA CYS A 32 11.45 1.90 -12.24
C CYS A 32 11.26 0.39 -12.24
N VAL A 33 10.02 -0.04 -12.00
CA VAL A 33 9.62 -1.44 -12.02
C VAL A 33 8.50 -1.62 -13.03
N GLU A 34 8.69 -2.53 -13.98
CA GLU A 34 7.67 -2.87 -14.96
C GLU A 34 6.51 -3.60 -14.30
N PHE A 35 5.29 -3.26 -14.66
CA PHE A 35 4.09 -3.95 -14.18
C PHE A 35 3.05 -4.06 -15.29
N THR A 36 2.19 -5.08 -15.19
CA THR A 36 1.13 -5.34 -16.17
C THR A 36 -0.27 -5.28 -15.56
N ILE A 37 -0.48 -5.92 -14.41
CA ILE A 37 -1.80 -6.07 -13.79
C ILE A 37 -1.80 -5.71 -12.29
N GLU A 38 -0.62 -5.62 -11.67
CA GLU A 38 -0.47 -5.42 -10.22
C GLU A 38 -0.88 -4.00 -9.81
N PRO A 39 -1.31 -3.78 -8.54
CA PRO A 39 -1.79 -2.49 -8.07
C PRO A 39 -0.64 -1.51 -7.80
N ALA A 40 0.12 -1.19 -8.84
CA ALA A 40 1.12 -0.12 -8.83
C ALA A 40 0.41 1.24 -8.86
N GLU A 41 -0.27 1.59 -7.77
CA GLU A 41 -0.97 2.87 -7.61
C GLU A 41 -0.08 3.88 -6.87
N SER A 42 -0.23 5.17 -7.19
CA SER A 42 0.44 6.25 -6.45
C SER A 42 0.13 6.16 -4.96
N GLY A 43 1.17 6.17 -4.12
CA GLY A 43 1.08 5.99 -2.67
C GLY A 43 1.01 4.52 -2.20
N GLY A 44 0.97 3.56 -3.13
CA GLY A 44 1.17 2.14 -2.85
C GLY A 44 2.59 1.82 -2.39
N THR A 45 2.79 0.59 -1.93
CA THR A 45 4.10 0.11 -1.45
C THR A 45 4.61 -0.98 -2.37
N TYR A 46 5.89 -0.95 -2.73
CA TYR A 46 6.58 -2.00 -3.47
C TYR A 46 7.63 -2.64 -2.56
N VAL A 47 7.41 -3.89 -2.16
CA VAL A 47 8.30 -4.64 -1.26
C VAL A 47 8.42 -6.07 -1.75
N ASP A 48 9.63 -6.63 -1.71
CA ASP A 48 9.93 -8.02 -2.10
C ASP A 48 9.35 -8.45 -3.46
N GLY A 49 9.32 -7.53 -4.42
CA GLY A 49 8.81 -7.79 -5.76
C GLY A 49 7.29 -7.64 -5.93
N ILE A 50 6.57 -7.26 -4.89
CA ILE A 50 5.11 -7.22 -4.86
C ILE A 50 4.62 -5.78 -4.71
N PHE A 51 3.64 -5.38 -5.54
CA PHE A 51 2.89 -4.15 -5.32
C PHE A 51 1.74 -4.36 -4.34
N LEU A 52 1.75 -3.55 -3.29
CA LEU A 52 0.75 -3.50 -2.25
C LEU A 52 -0.03 -2.20 -2.40
N LYS A 53 -1.32 -2.27 -2.07
CA LYS A 53 -2.16 -1.07 -1.97
C LYS A 53 -1.58 -0.09 -0.95
N LYS A 54 -2.00 1.17 -1.06
CA LYS A 54 -1.65 2.19 -0.07
C LYS A 54 -1.88 1.69 1.35
N LYS A 55 -0.85 1.86 2.19
CA LYS A 55 -0.93 1.57 3.62
C LYS A 55 -2.04 2.43 4.26
N PRO A 56 -3.11 1.83 4.85
CA PRO A 56 -4.25 2.60 5.37
C PRO A 56 -3.85 3.54 6.50
N TYR A 57 -3.01 3.06 7.42
CA TYR A 57 -2.48 3.84 8.54
C TYR A 57 -1.01 3.49 8.81
N PRO A 58 -0.18 4.45 9.24
CA PRO A 58 1.24 4.22 9.53
C PRO A 58 1.53 3.08 10.51
N SER A 59 0.69 2.86 11.52
CA SER A 59 0.83 1.81 12.53
C SER A 59 0.50 0.40 12.06
N TRP A 60 -0.15 0.24 10.90
CA TRP A 60 -0.53 -1.07 10.38
C TRP A 60 0.70 -1.86 9.93
N VAL A 61 0.62 -3.18 9.98
CA VAL A 61 1.72 -4.09 9.61
C VAL A 61 1.27 -5.01 8.49
N LEU A 62 2.21 -5.58 7.74
CA LEU A 62 1.88 -6.62 6.77
C LEU A 62 1.76 -7.97 7.48
N ASP A 63 0.72 -8.71 7.12
CA ASP A 63 0.58 -10.12 7.49
C ASP A 63 1.31 -11.04 6.50
N GLU A 64 1.27 -12.35 6.78
CA GLU A 64 1.86 -13.40 5.91
C GLU A 64 1.20 -13.50 4.52
N PHE A 65 0.06 -12.84 4.32
CA PHE A 65 -0.69 -12.81 3.07
C PHE A 65 -0.55 -11.48 2.33
N ASN A 66 0.42 -10.63 2.71
CA ASN A 66 0.68 -9.32 2.11
C ASN A 66 -0.51 -8.36 2.23
N ARG A 67 -1.24 -8.40 3.35
CA ARG A 67 -2.34 -7.49 3.65
C ARG A 67 -1.96 -6.57 4.81
N TRP A 68 -2.29 -5.29 4.67
CA TRP A 68 -2.19 -4.36 5.78
C TRP A 68 -3.23 -4.71 6.85
N ILE A 69 -2.76 -5.01 8.05
CA ILE A 69 -3.59 -5.29 9.22
C ILE A 69 -3.28 -4.29 10.35
N ALA A 70 -4.30 -3.94 11.12
CA ALA A 70 -4.10 -3.18 12.34
C ALA A 70 -3.28 -4.01 13.34
N PRO A 71 -2.42 -3.38 14.16
CA PRO A 71 -1.61 -4.09 15.15
C PRO A 71 -2.45 -4.66 16.31
N LEU A 72 -3.66 -4.11 16.54
CA LEU A 72 -4.62 -4.66 17.50
C LEU A 72 -5.81 -5.27 16.77
N ALA A 73 -6.26 -6.44 17.24
CA ALA A 73 -7.43 -7.12 16.72
C ALA A 73 -8.69 -6.24 16.81
N TYR A 74 -9.55 -6.34 15.81
CA TYR A 74 -10.84 -5.67 15.80
C TYR A 74 -11.71 -6.17 16.97
N PRO A 75 -12.43 -5.30 17.70
CA PRO A 75 -13.21 -5.72 18.86
C PRO A 75 -14.31 -6.71 18.50
N GLU A 76 -14.64 -7.62 19.43
CA GLU A 76 -15.76 -8.54 19.27
C GLU A 76 -17.08 -7.77 19.12
N ILE A 77 -17.91 -8.21 18.17
CA ILE A 77 -19.21 -7.60 17.90
C ILE A 77 -20.27 -8.33 18.71
N ASP A 78 -20.91 -7.59 19.62
CA ASP A 78 -22.11 -8.04 20.31
C ASP A 78 -23.28 -8.08 19.32
N PRO A 79 -23.89 -9.26 19.05
CA PRO A 79 -25.01 -9.38 18.13
C PRO A 79 -26.28 -8.65 18.61
N GLU A 80 -26.46 -8.47 19.92
CA GLU A 80 -27.62 -7.77 20.50
C GLU A 80 -27.44 -6.25 20.47
N ASN A 81 -26.18 -5.79 20.50
CA ASN A 81 -25.83 -4.38 20.45
C ASN A 81 -24.59 -4.14 19.55
N PRO A 82 -24.76 -4.22 18.21
CA PRO A 82 -23.64 -4.13 17.30
C PRO A 82 -23.02 -2.73 17.34
N LYS A 83 -21.74 -2.66 17.75
CA LYS A 83 -20.94 -1.44 17.69
C LYS A 83 -20.00 -1.47 16.50
N VAL A 84 -19.89 -0.35 15.79
CA VAL A 84 -18.89 -0.18 14.75
C VAL A 84 -17.69 0.54 15.37
N TYR A 85 -16.48 0.16 14.95
CA TYR A 85 -15.25 0.78 15.40
C TYR A 85 -14.45 1.30 14.22
N ASN A 86 -13.84 2.47 14.38
CA ASN A 86 -12.81 3.00 13.49
C ASN A 86 -11.44 2.92 14.17
N TRP A 87 -10.38 2.83 13.38
CA TRP A 87 -9.02 2.87 13.90
C TRP A 87 -8.62 4.33 14.19
N ASP A 88 -8.25 4.63 15.43
CA ASP A 88 -7.62 5.89 15.81
C ASP A 88 -6.10 5.72 15.79
N GLU A 89 -5.45 6.37 14.82
CA GLU A 89 -4.00 6.30 14.65
C GLU A 89 -3.24 7.04 15.76
N THR A 90 -3.85 8.03 16.39
CA THR A 90 -3.22 8.82 17.46
C THR A 90 -3.05 7.99 18.72
N THR A 91 -4.05 7.17 19.05
CA THR A 91 -4.03 6.28 20.22
C THR A 91 -3.65 4.86 19.87
N THR A 92 -3.50 4.53 18.58
CA THR A 92 -3.23 3.19 18.06
C THR A 92 -4.24 2.15 18.57
N SER A 93 -5.54 2.50 18.53
CA SER A 93 -6.61 1.67 19.07
C SER A 93 -7.93 1.81 18.30
N TRP A 94 -8.82 0.83 18.45
CA TRP A 94 -10.18 0.90 17.92
C TRP A 94 -11.08 1.80 18.79
N VAL A 95 -11.73 2.78 18.19
CA VAL A 95 -12.68 3.71 18.84
C VAL A 95 -14.08 3.51 18.27
N VAL A 96 -15.09 3.47 19.14
CA VAL A 96 -16.50 3.35 18.72
C VAL A 96 -16.88 4.59 17.91
N VAL A 97 -17.62 4.39 16.82
CA VAL A 97 -18.16 5.48 15.97
C VAL A 97 -19.57 5.86 16.35
#